data_AF-A0A7J9TQ13-F1
#
_entry.id   AF-A0A7J9TQ13-F1
#
_cell.length_a   1.000
_cell.length_b   1.000
_cell.length_c   1.000
_cell.angle_alpha   90.00
_cell.angle_beta   90.00
_cell.angle_gamma   90.00
#
_symmetry.space_group_name_H-M   'P 1'
#
loop_
_entity.id
_entity.type
_entity.pdbx_description
1 polymer ?
#
loop_
_entity_poly.entity_id
_entity_poly.type
_entity_poly.pdbx_seq_one_letter_code
_entity_poly.pdbx_strand_id
1 'polypeptide(L)'
;MSSSDITTSHIERQNLTFRQENEPLARKMIGFSKKDYWLNKQMIFYLSFFDFVRPYSGLELKINPDDEDITNRKYIQRTPMVAAIAAGKTNHIWIM
;
A
#
# COMPACT_ATOMS: atom_id res chain seq x y z
N MET A 1 18.45 -15.17 -10.34
CA MET A 1 18.39 -15.38 -8.87
C MET A 1 17.86 -14.09 -8.26
N SER A 2 16.53 -13.94 -8.14
CA SER A 2 15.94 -12.75 -7.53
C SER A 2 15.76 -13.06 -6.05
N SER A 3 16.52 -12.39 -5.19
CA SER A 3 16.60 -12.66 -3.76
C SER A 3 15.22 -12.45 -3.12
N SER A 4 14.59 -13.56 -2.75
CA SER A 4 13.38 -13.64 -1.94
C SER A 4 13.70 -13.54 -0.44
N ASP A 5 14.78 -12.84 -0.08
CA ASP A 5 15.18 -12.67 1.31
C ASP A 5 14.68 -11.31 1.81
N ILE A 6 13.71 -11.35 2.71
CA ILE A 6 13.20 -10.16 3.40
C ILE A 6 14.36 -9.60 4.23
N THR A 7 14.98 -8.53 3.75
CA THR A 7 16.03 -7.84 4.49
C THR A 7 15.41 -7.03 5.62
N THR A 8 16.06 -7.04 6.78
CA THR A 8 15.65 -6.26 7.96
C THR A 8 15.46 -4.78 7.66
N SER A 9 16.27 -4.21 6.76
CA SER A 9 16.17 -2.82 6.30
C SER A 9 14.81 -2.47 5.68
N HIS A 10 14.15 -3.41 5.00
CA HIS A 10 12.83 -3.21 4.41
C HIS A 10 11.75 -3.14 5.50
N ILE A 11 11.85 -4.00 6.51
CA ILE A 11 10.96 -4.01 7.67
C ILE A 11 11.13 -2.72 8.48
N GLU A 12 12.36 -2.28 8.71
CA GLU A 12 12.66 -1.05 9.42
C GLU A 12 12.09 0.18 8.70
N ARG A 13 12.25 0.26 7.38
CA ARG A 13 11.67 1.32 6.56
C ARG A 13 10.15 1.33 6.63
N GLN A 14 9.51 0.17 6.55
CA GLN A 14 8.06 0.04 6.68
C GLN A 14 7.57 0.50 8.07
N ASN A 15 8.27 0.10 9.13
CA ASN A 15 7.98 0.54 10.50
C ASN A 15 8.11 2.05 10.68
N LEU A 16 9.09 2.69 10.02
CA LEU A 16 9.23 4.15 10.02
C LEU A 16 8.04 4.81 9.33
N THR A 17 7.65 4.34 8.15
CA THR A 17 6.47 4.85 7.42
C THR A 17 5.20 4.72 8.26
N PHE A 18 4.98 3.58 8.91
CA PHE A 18 3.81 3.37 9.77
C PHE A 18 3.77 4.34 10.94
N ARG A 19 4.91 4.67 11.54
CA ARG A 19 4.99 5.69 12.60
C ARG A 19 4.72 7.08 12.06
N GLN A 20 5.28 7.44 10.90
CA GLN A 20 5.09 8.77 10.30
C GLN A 20 3.64 9.02 9.89
N GLU A 21 2.98 8.01 9.32
CA GLU A 21 1.60 8.15 8.83
C GLU A 21 0.55 7.96 9.94
N ASN A 22 0.91 7.33 11.07
CA ASN A 22 0.04 7.18 12.24
C ASN A 22 0.59 7.97 13.44
N GLU A 23 0.15 9.22 13.57
CA GLU A 23 0.39 10.07 14.74
C GLU A 23 0.14 9.38 16.10
N PRO A 24 -0.91 8.54 16.28
CA PRO A 24 -1.10 7.76 17.51
C PRO A 24 0.06 6.81 17.87
N LEU A 25 0.71 6.24 16.85
CA LEU A 25 1.85 5.32 17.02
C LEU A 25 3.18 6.08 17.20
N ALA A 26 3.28 7.30 16.67
CA ALA A 26 4.46 8.16 16.81
C ALA A 26 4.56 8.81 18.20
N ARG A 27 3.44 9.34 18.72
CA ARG A 27 3.41 10.05 20.00
C ARG A 27 2.17 9.64 20.81
N LYS A 28 2.44 9.00 21.95
CA LYS A 28 1.47 8.64 23.02
C LYS A 28 0.61 9.80 23.55
N MET A 29 0.66 11.02 23.02
CA MET A 29 -0.04 12.18 23.60
C MET A 29 -1.02 12.88 22.65
N ILE A 30 -0.83 12.81 21.33
CA ILE A 30 -1.61 13.63 20.37
C ILE A 30 -2.74 12.82 19.70
N GLY A 31 -2.60 11.50 19.60
CA GLY A 31 -3.55 10.62 18.89
C GLY A 31 -4.16 9.52 19.74
N PHE A 32 -4.40 9.73 21.05
CA PHE A 32 -4.86 8.63 21.90
C PHE A 32 -6.29 8.21 21.57
N SER A 33 -6.43 6.98 21.05
CA SER A 33 -7.71 6.28 21.13
C SER A 33 -7.91 5.88 22.59
N LYS A 34 -8.94 6.42 23.25
CA LYS A 34 -9.20 6.19 24.70
C LYS A 34 -9.33 4.71 25.09
N LYS A 35 -9.55 3.83 24.11
CA LYS A 35 -9.61 2.37 24.28
C LYS A 35 -8.78 1.68 23.20
N ASP A 36 -8.03 0.66 23.59
CA ASP A 36 -7.19 -0.15 22.69
C ASP A 36 -7.98 -0.77 21.52
N TYR A 37 -9.23 -1.17 21.77
CA TYR A 37 -10.14 -1.69 20.74
C TYR A 37 -10.25 -0.78 19.51
N TRP A 38 -10.39 0.53 19.72
CA TRP A 38 -10.55 1.49 18.63
C TRP A 38 -9.24 1.76 17.90
N LEU A 39 -8.12 1.73 18.62
CA LEU A 39 -6.79 1.79 18.03
C LEU A 39 -6.55 0.58 17.12
N ASN A 40 -6.92 -0.62 17.57
CA ASN A 40 -6.79 -1.84 16.80
C ASN A 40 -7.63 -1.78 15.50
N LYS A 41 -8.90 -1.33 15.59
CA LYS A 41 -9.76 -1.16 14.40
C LYS A 41 -9.20 -0.14 13.41
N GLN A 42 -8.71 0.99 13.90
CA GLN A 42 -8.06 1.99 13.05
C GLN A 42 -6.81 1.41 12.37
N MET A 43 -5.99 0.65 13.10
CA MET A 43 -4.78 0.04 12.56
C MET A 43 -5.09 -1.02 11.49
N ILE A 44 -6.09 -1.86 11.73
CA ILE A 44 -6.56 -2.85 10.73
C ILE A 44 -7.03 -2.14 9.46
N PHE A 45 -7.81 -1.06 9.61
CA PHE A 45 -8.28 -0.29 8.46
C PHE A 45 -7.11 0.34 7.70
N TYR A 46 -6.17 0.97 8.41
CA TYR A 46 -4.98 1.57 7.81
C TYR A 46 -4.13 0.53 7.06
N LEU A 47 -3.82 -0.61 7.68
CA LEU A 47 -3.05 -1.69 7.06
C LEU A 47 -3.77 -2.23 5.82
N SER A 48 -5.09 -2.43 5.90
CA SER A 48 -5.90 -2.88 4.76
C SER A 48 -5.83 -1.86 3.61
N PHE A 49 -5.93 -0.57 3.91
CA PHE A 49 -5.82 0.47 2.89
C PHE A 49 -4.41 0.53 2.29
N PHE A 50 -3.38 0.47 3.13
CA PHE A 50 -1.98 0.48 2.71
C PHE A 50 -1.68 -0.70 1.78
N ASP A 51 -2.03 -1.92 2.20
CA ASP A 51 -1.70 -3.15 1.47
C ASP A 51 -2.54 -3.36 0.21
N PHE A 52 -3.81 -2.90 0.17
CA PHE A 52 -4.70 -3.21 -0.95
C PHE A 52 -4.96 -2.02 -1.88
N VAL A 53 -5.11 -0.81 -1.34
CA VAL A 53 -5.65 0.34 -2.08
C VAL A 53 -4.57 1.32 -2.52
N ARG A 54 -3.45 1.42 -1.80
CA ARG A 54 -2.39 2.36 -2.15
C ARG A 54 -1.64 1.91 -3.41
N PRO A 55 -1.48 2.77 -4.44
CA PRO A 55 -0.63 2.44 -5.58
C PRO A 55 0.85 2.43 -5.16
N TYR A 56 1.61 1.44 -5.63
CA TYR A 56 3.05 1.34 -5.39
C TYR A 56 3.83 1.50 -6.68
N SER A 57 4.90 2.28 -6.63
CA SER A 57 5.76 2.48 -7.80
C SER A 57 6.48 1.22 -8.27
N GLY A 58 6.68 0.24 -7.40
CA GLY A 58 7.21 -1.08 -7.79
C GLY A 58 6.24 -1.95 -8.59
N LEU A 59 4.97 -1.53 -8.70
CA LEU A 59 3.90 -2.29 -9.34
C LEU A 59 3.34 -1.59 -10.59
N GLU A 60 3.92 -0.45 -10.94
CA GLU A 60 3.59 0.32 -12.12
C GLU A 60 3.86 -0.49 -13.39
N LEU A 61 2.93 -0.44 -14.34
CA LEU A 61 3.13 -1.02 -15.68
C LEU A 61 3.60 0.08 -16.64
N LYS A 62 4.65 -0.22 -17.39
CA LYS A 62 5.11 0.66 -18.46
C LYS A 62 4.09 0.64 -19.60
N ILE A 63 3.64 1.81 -20.03
CA ILE A 63 2.75 1.96 -21.18
C ILE A 63 3.59 1.77 -22.44
N ASN A 64 3.08 0.98 -23.38
CA ASN A 64 3.74 0.84 -24.68
C ASN A 64 3.42 2.07 -25.52
N PRO A 65 4.39 2.58 -26.31
CA PRO A 65 4.19 3.78 -27.11
C PRO A 65 3.13 3.63 -28.20
N ASP A 66 2.67 2.40 -28.47
CA ASP A 66 1.62 2.08 -29.45
C ASP A 66 0.20 2.20 -28.86
N ASP A 67 0.06 2.29 -27.53
CA ASP A 67 -1.22 2.58 -26.90
C ASP A 67 -1.53 4.07 -27.08
N GLU A 68 -2.67 4.42 -27.70
CA GLU A 68 -3.15 5.80 -27.83
C GLU A 68 -3.54 6.38 -26.46
N ASP A 69 -2.54 6.68 -25.63
CA ASP A 69 -2.77 7.27 -24.32
C ASP A 69 -2.92 8.80 -24.46
N ILE A 70 -4.17 9.25 -24.38
CA ILE A 70 -4.59 10.67 -24.41
C ILE A 70 -3.83 11.51 -23.36
N THR A 71 -3.28 10.88 -22.31
CA THR A 71 -2.63 11.57 -21.20
C THR A 71 -1.09 11.59 -21.20
N ASN A 72 -0.41 11.05 -22.23
CA ASN A 72 1.06 11.10 -22.36
C ASN A 72 1.83 10.53 -21.14
N ARG A 73 1.24 9.58 -20.42
CA ARG A 73 1.83 8.99 -19.21
C ARG A 73 2.79 7.87 -19.60
N LYS A 74 3.92 7.76 -18.89
CA LYS A 74 4.90 6.68 -19.12
C LYS A 74 4.54 5.37 -18.39
N TYR A 75 3.77 5.48 -17.32
CA TYR A 75 3.44 4.38 -16.42
C TYR A 75 1.98 4.45 -15.96
N ILE A 76 1.31 3.30 -15.89
CA ILE A 76 0.01 3.12 -15.26
C ILE A 76 0.25 2.71 -13.81
N GLN A 77 -0.23 3.54 -12.90
CA GLN A 77 -0.26 3.25 -11.47
C GLN A 77 -1.16 2.04 -11.21
N ARG A 78 -0.64 1.04 -10.47
CA ARG A 78 -1.45 -0.10 -10.00
C ARG A 78 -1.39 -0.21 -8.49
N THR A 79 -2.55 -0.48 -7.93
CA THR A 79 -2.68 -0.90 -6.54
C THR A 79 -2.37 -2.40 -6.46
N PRO A 80 -1.86 -2.91 -5.32
CA PRO A 80 -1.61 -4.34 -5.14
C PRO A 80 -2.84 -5.18 -5.36
N MET A 81 -4.02 -4.64 -5.07
CA MET A 81 -5.28 -5.28 -5.40
C MET A 81 -5.49 -5.41 -6.92
N VAL A 82 -5.26 -4.35 -7.71
CA VAL A 82 -5.34 -4.41 -9.18
C VAL A 82 -4.28 -5.36 -9.75
N ALA A 83 -3.10 -5.43 -9.16
CA ALA A 83 -2.08 -6.40 -9.55
C ALA A 83 -2.44 -7.84 -9.15
N ALA A 84 -3.05 -8.04 -7.98
CA ALA A 84 -3.55 -9.35 -7.54
C ALA A 84 -4.66 -9.86 -8.45
N ILE A 85 -5.56 -8.98 -8.91
CA ILE A 85 -6.57 -9.28 -9.93
C ILE A 85 -5.89 -9.65 -11.26
N ALA A 86 -4.94 -8.85 -11.74
CA ALA A 86 -4.22 -9.14 -12.98
C ALA A 86 -3.37 -10.43 -12.91
N ALA A 87 -2.92 -10.82 -11.72
CA ALA A 87 -2.20 -12.06 -11.47
C ALA A 87 -3.12 -13.27 -11.18
N GLY A 88 -4.45 -13.08 -11.23
CA GLY A 88 -5.43 -14.15 -10.99
C GLY A 88 -5.53 -14.62 -9.54
N LYS A 89 -5.00 -13.85 -8.57
CA LYS A 89 -5.03 -14.20 -7.14
C LYS A 89 -6.39 -13.90 -6.49
N THR A 90 -7.12 -12.91 -6.97
CA THR A 90 -8.42 -12.49 -6.44
C THR A 90 -9.35 -11.99 -7.55
N ASN A 91 -10.64 -12.31 -7.47
CA ASN A 91 -11.67 -11.90 -8.46
C ASN A 91 -12.64 -10.83 -7.93
N HIS A 92 -12.44 -10.35 -6.70
CA HIS A 92 -13.35 -9.41 -6.07
C HIS A 92 -12.90 -7.96 -6.35
N ILE A 93 -13.77 -7.18 -6.98
CA ILE A 93 -13.55 -5.76 -7.27
C ILE A 93 -14.03 -4.95 -6.04
N TRP A 94 -13.10 -4.53 -5.21
CA TRP A 94 -13.35 -3.59 -4.11
C TRP A 94 -13.22 -2.16 -4.64
N ILE A 95 -14.36 -1.54 -4.94
CA ILE A 95 -14.47 -0.13 -5.31
C ILE A 95 -14.77 0.65 -4.02
N MET A 96 -14.18 1.84 -3.85
CA MET A 96 -14.59 2.78 -2.80
C MET A 96 -15.67 3.72 -3.34
#